data_AF-A0A7X5L0X9-F1
#
_entry.id   AF-A0A7X5L0X9-F1
#
_cell.length_a   1.000
_cell.length_b   1.000
_cell.length_c   1.000
_cell.angle_alpha   90.00
_cell.angle_beta   90.00
_cell.angle_gamma   90.00
#
_symmetry.space_group_name_H-M   'P 1'
#
loop_
_entity.id
_entity.type
_entity.pdbx_description
1 polymer ?
#
loop_
_entity_poly.entity_id
_entity_poly.type
_entity_poly.pdbx_seq_one_letter_code
_entity_poly.pdbx_strand_id
1 'polypeptide(L)'
;MTQEEKKEVLMKLGLTEEQAEWYLQYDNDIWAVVPTFRLLKPLNDSLTFYEGGYRKWLEKQHAEGMLEKRDPEAAQMLEAGVPAEVIEQYAYNLVLECYESLLYQLDDNSGAEVDDVFSDEIFEKCTYGQLCEMGTDGEPTGRYLFEVHGKIPFSNL
;
A
#
# COMPACT_ATOMS: atom_id res chain seq x y z
N MET A 1 -20.98 8.99 -5.04
CA MET A 1 -20.06 9.43 -6.12
C MET A 1 -20.49 8.76 -7.41
N THR A 2 -20.48 9.48 -8.53
CA THR A 2 -20.64 8.91 -9.87
C THR A 2 -19.42 8.07 -10.24
N GLN A 3 -19.53 7.24 -11.28
CA GLN A 3 -18.40 6.42 -11.75
C GLN A 3 -17.23 7.29 -12.22
N GLU A 4 -17.51 8.42 -12.89
CA GLU A 4 -16.48 9.36 -13.33
C GLU A 4 -15.75 10.02 -12.14
N GLU A 5 -16.49 10.46 -11.11
CA GLU A 5 -15.90 11.01 -9.89
C GLU A 5 -15.01 9.99 -9.17
N LYS A 6 -15.39 8.71 -9.17
CA LYS A 6 -14.58 7.63 -8.60
C LYS A 6 -13.29 7.44 -9.39
N LYS A 7 -13.37 7.46 -10.73
CA LYS A 7 -12.20 7.36 -11.62
C LYS A 7 -11.21 8.49 -11.37
N GLU A 8 -11.69 9.73 -11.33
CA GLU A 8 -10.86 10.89 -11.03
C GLU A 8 -10.16 10.80 -9.68
N VAL A 9 -10.85 10.28 -8.65
CA VAL A 9 -10.26 10.07 -7.33
C VAL A 9 -9.15 9.03 -7.39
N LEU A 10 -9.37 7.88 -8.04
CA LEU A 10 -8.35 6.84 -8.18
C LEU A 10 -7.10 7.35 -8.91
N MET A 11 -7.29 8.13 -9.97
CA MET A 11 -6.17 8.76 -10.68
C MET A 11 -5.38 9.73 -9.80
N LYS A 12 -6.07 10.54 -8.97
CA LYS A 12 -5.42 11.41 -7.98
C LYS A 12 -4.67 10.64 -6.89
N LEU A 13 -5.05 9.38 -6.64
CA LEU A 13 -4.36 8.50 -5.71
C LEU A 13 -3.11 7.85 -6.32
N GLY A 14 -2.90 7.99 -7.64
CA GLY A 14 -1.68 7.59 -8.34
C GLY A 14 -1.91 6.65 -9.52
N LEU A 15 -3.10 6.08 -9.66
CA LEU A 15 -3.40 5.08 -10.69
C LEU A 15 -3.42 5.70 -12.09
N THR A 16 -3.05 4.90 -13.10
CA THR A 16 -3.33 5.23 -14.49
C THR A 16 -4.83 5.17 -14.78
N GLU A 17 -5.27 5.81 -15.87
CA GLU A 17 -6.68 5.73 -16.28
C GLU A 17 -7.12 4.28 -16.52
N GLU A 18 -6.29 3.48 -17.21
CA GLU A 18 -6.56 2.05 -17.46
C GLU A 18 -6.69 1.26 -16.15
N GLN A 19 -5.81 1.49 -15.18
CA GLN A 19 -5.90 0.86 -13.86
C GLN A 19 -7.19 1.28 -13.15
N ALA A 20 -7.50 2.59 -13.12
CA ALA A 20 -8.69 3.10 -12.47
C ALA A 20 -9.98 2.49 -13.07
N GLU A 21 -10.08 2.39 -14.40
CA GLU A 21 -11.20 1.75 -15.09
C GLU A 21 -11.30 0.26 -14.74
N TRP A 22 -10.17 -0.45 -14.73
CA TRP A 22 -10.11 -1.87 -14.39
C TRP A 22 -10.59 -2.13 -12.96
N TYR A 23 -10.14 -1.35 -11.96
CA TYR A 23 -10.56 -1.59 -10.58
C TYR A 23 -12.03 -1.24 -10.33
N LEU A 24 -12.55 -0.20 -10.99
CA LEU A 24 -13.93 0.21 -10.78
C LEU A 24 -14.96 -0.81 -11.23
N GLN A 25 -14.59 -1.80 -12.06
CA GLN A 25 -15.49 -2.92 -12.38
C GLN A 25 -15.82 -3.79 -11.15
N TYR A 26 -14.98 -3.74 -10.11
CA TYR A 26 -15.17 -4.49 -8.86
C TYR A 26 -15.87 -3.67 -7.77
N ASP A 27 -16.03 -2.35 -7.95
CA ASP A 27 -16.67 -1.49 -6.95
C ASP A 27 -18.19 -1.70 -6.95
N ASN A 28 -18.70 -2.35 -5.90
CA ASN A 28 -20.10 -2.73 -5.78
C ASN A 28 -20.57 -2.62 -4.32
N ASP A 29 -21.71 -3.23 -4.00
CA ASP A 29 -22.29 -3.21 -2.65
C ASP A 29 -21.52 -4.08 -1.64
N ILE A 30 -20.55 -4.87 -2.10
CA ILE A 30 -19.68 -5.72 -1.28
C ILE A 30 -18.28 -5.07 -1.17
N TRP A 31 -17.67 -4.69 -2.28
CA TRP A 31 -16.28 -4.23 -2.34
C TRP A 31 -16.17 -2.72 -2.45
N ALA A 32 -15.27 -2.15 -1.64
CA ALA A 32 -15.03 -0.72 -1.55
C ALA A 32 -13.71 -0.30 -2.20
N VAL A 33 -13.71 -0.22 -3.52
CA VAL A 33 -12.48 0.03 -4.28
C VAL A 33 -11.86 1.39 -3.93
N VAL A 34 -12.64 2.48 -4.02
CA VAL A 34 -12.11 3.83 -3.77
C VAL A 34 -11.59 4.01 -2.33
N PRO A 35 -12.33 3.61 -1.28
CA PRO A 35 -11.81 3.63 0.09
C PRO A 35 -10.56 2.79 0.30
N THR A 36 -10.46 1.63 -0.36
CA THR A 36 -9.26 0.78 -0.30
C THR A 36 -8.03 1.56 -0.77
N PHE A 37 -8.08 2.17 -1.95
CA PHE A 37 -6.96 2.98 -2.45
C PHE A 37 -6.68 4.21 -1.56
N ARG A 38 -7.71 4.82 -0.95
CA ARG A 38 -7.51 5.91 0.03
C ARG A 38 -6.78 5.44 1.28
N LEU A 39 -7.12 4.26 1.80
CA LEU A 39 -6.47 3.66 2.97
C LEU A 39 -4.98 3.41 2.71
N LEU A 40 -4.63 3.02 1.48
CA LEU A 40 -3.25 2.67 1.10
C LEU A 40 -2.41 3.85 0.65
N LYS A 41 -3.01 4.97 0.30
CA LYS A 41 -2.29 6.18 -0.14
C LYS A 41 -1.19 6.63 0.83
N PRO A 42 -1.36 6.63 2.17
CA PRO A 42 -0.29 6.96 3.09
C PRO A 42 0.91 6.00 3.03
N LEU A 43 0.68 4.72 2.76
CA LEU A 43 1.77 3.74 2.58
C LEU A 43 2.55 4.05 1.29
N ASN A 44 1.82 4.30 0.19
CA ASN A 44 2.42 4.75 -1.07
C ASN A 44 3.22 6.05 -0.89
N ASP A 45 2.69 7.02 -0.16
CA ASP A 45 3.36 8.29 0.11
C ASP A 45 4.62 8.10 0.97
N SER A 46 4.62 7.13 1.87
CA SER A 46 5.81 6.80 2.66
C SER A 46 6.93 6.24 1.78
N LEU A 47 6.59 5.50 0.71
CA LEU A 47 7.58 4.97 -0.23
C LEU A 47 8.22 6.06 -1.11
N THR A 48 7.53 7.17 -1.37
CA THR A 48 8.11 8.30 -2.14
C THR A 48 9.34 8.91 -1.47
N PHE A 49 9.51 8.70 -0.16
CA PHE A 49 10.73 9.11 0.54
C PHE A 49 11.98 8.43 -0.05
N TYR A 50 11.86 7.22 -0.58
CA TYR A 50 12.97 6.49 -1.17
C TYR A 50 13.22 6.85 -2.65
N GLU A 51 12.49 7.82 -3.22
CA GLU A 51 12.78 8.38 -4.54
C GLU A 51 13.88 9.45 -4.45
N GLY A 52 15.04 9.08 -3.91
CA GLY A 52 16.19 9.96 -3.70
C GLY A 52 16.15 10.75 -2.38
N GLY A 53 15.07 10.71 -1.61
CA GLY A 53 14.96 11.39 -0.32
C GLY A 53 15.79 10.72 0.77
N TYR A 54 15.76 9.39 0.84
CA TYR A 54 16.55 8.62 1.79
C TYR A 54 18.03 8.70 1.48
N ARG A 55 18.43 8.66 0.20
CA ARG A 55 19.82 8.91 -0.23
C ARG A 55 20.33 10.26 0.28
N LYS A 56 19.58 11.34 0.04
CA LYS A 56 19.94 12.68 0.53
C LYS A 56 20.01 12.73 2.06
N TRP A 57 19.12 12.02 2.73
CA TRP A 57 19.13 11.91 4.18
C TRP A 57 20.38 11.18 4.69
N LEU A 58 20.76 10.06 4.08
CA LEU A 58 21.99 9.31 4.37
C LEU A 58 23.22 10.19 4.22
N GLU A 59 23.38 10.83 3.06
CA GLU A 59 24.50 11.71 2.76
C GLU A 59 24.61 12.85 3.78
N LYS A 60 23.48 13.47 4.12
CA LYS A 60 23.42 14.54 5.14
C LYS A 60 23.82 14.02 6.52
N GLN A 61 23.23 12.92 6.97
CA GLN A 61 23.54 12.37 8.30
C GLN A 61 24.99 11.89 8.40
N HIS A 62 25.55 11.37 7.31
CA HIS A 62 26.95 10.99 7.24
C HIS A 62 27.87 12.22 7.36
N ALA A 63 27.58 13.28 6.59
CA ALA A 63 28.33 14.54 6.66
C ALA A 63 28.23 15.23 8.05
N GLU A 64 27.11 15.06 8.75
CA GLU A 64 26.88 15.57 10.10
C GLU A 64 27.48 14.68 11.21
N GLY A 65 28.05 13.51 10.88
CA GLY A 65 28.58 12.57 11.87
C GLY A 65 27.50 11.91 12.74
N MET A 66 26.25 11.89 12.27
CA MET A 66 25.08 11.40 13.01
C MET A 66 24.59 10.04 12.52
N LEU A 67 25.06 9.58 11.36
CA LEU A 67 24.53 8.37 10.72
C LEU A 67 24.76 7.12 11.58
N GLU A 68 25.98 6.91 12.11
CA GLU A 68 26.31 5.76 12.97
C GLU A 68 25.36 5.58 14.15
N LYS A 69 24.80 6.69 14.68
CA LYS A 69 23.83 6.66 15.78
C LYS A 69 22.40 6.37 15.32
N ARG A 70 22.03 6.85 14.14
CA ARG A 70 20.64 6.83 13.65
C ARG A 70 20.32 5.61 12.80
N ASP A 71 21.31 5.11 12.09
CA ASP A 71 21.22 3.98 11.16
C ASP A 71 22.61 3.33 11.04
N PRO A 72 23.02 2.56 12.07
CA PRO A 72 24.36 1.98 12.13
C PRO A 72 24.63 1.00 10.99
N GLU A 73 23.62 0.30 10.49
CA GLU A 73 23.72 -0.60 9.34
C GLU A 73 24.01 0.18 8.05
N ALA A 74 23.29 1.26 7.77
CA ALA A 74 23.57 2.10 6.61
C ALA A 74 24.96 2.77 6.71
N ALA A 75 25.40 3.14 7.92
CA ALA A 75 26.75 3.66 8.13
C ALA A 75 27.82 2.64 7.74
N GLN A 76 27.70 1.40 8.21
CA GLN A 76 28.62 0.31 7.86
C GLN A 76 28.63 0.02 6.36
N MET A 77 27.47 0.07 5.70
CA MET A 77 27.39 -0.10 4.24
C MET A 77 28.13 1.01 3.49
N LEU A 78 27.95 2.27 3.88
CA LEU A 78 28.69 3.40 3.27
C LEU A 78 30.19 3.27 3.49
N GLU A 79 30.64 2.90 4.70
CA GLU A 79 32.07 2.66 5.00
C GLU A 79 32.66 1.51 4.18
N ALA A 80 31.87 0.48 3.91
CA ALA A 80 32.24 -0.63 3.02
C ALA A 80 32.23 -0.24 1.52
N GLY A 81 31.88 1.01 1.19
CA GLY A 81 31.87 1.52 -0.18
C GLY A 81 30.60 1.23 -0.96
N VAL A 82 29.51 0.82 -0.30
CA VAL A 82 28.21 0.64 -0.96
C VAL A 82 27.66 2.02 -1.35
N PRO A 83 27.26 2.25 -2.62
CA PRO A 83 26.67 3.51 -3.02
C PRO A 83 25.35 3.80 -2.29
N ALA A 84 25.13 5.05 -1.88
CA ALA A 84 23.91 5.44 -1.15
C ALA A 84 22.60 5.16 -1.93
N GLU A 85 22.65 5.20 -3.26
CA GLU A 85 21.54 4.80 -4.14
C GLU A 85 21.19 3.31 -4.02
N VAL A 86 22.19 2.44 -3.81
CA VAL A 86 21.96 1.00 -3.61
C VAL A 86 21.35 0.75 -2.24
N ILE A 87 21.80 1.48 -1.21
CA ILE A 87 21.23 1.41 0.14
C ILE A 87 19.77 1.88 0.13
N GLU A 88 19.47 2.95 -0.61
CA GLU A 88 18.10 3.44 -0.80
C GLU A 88 17.21 2.42 -1.49
N GLN A 89 17.66 1.83 -2.60
CA GLN A 89 16.91 0.79 -3.29
C GLN A 89 16.65 -0.43 -2.38
N TYR A 90 17.65 -0.82 -1.60
CA TYR A 90 17.51 -1.93 -0.65
C TYR A 90 16.46 -1.63 0.43
N ALA A 91 16.54 -0.45 1.05
CA ALA A 91 15.58 -0.03 2.06
C ALA A 91 14.17 0.12 1.49
N TYR A 92 14.04 0.66 0.26
CA TYR A 92 12.77 0.70 -0.47
C TYR A 92 12.16 -0.70 -0.62
N ASN A 93 12.94 -1.66 -1.13
CA ASN A 93 12.47 -3.03 -1.36
C ASN A 93 11.99 -3.69 -0.06
N LEU A 94 12.73 -3.52 1.04
CA LEU A 94 12.34 -4.06 2.35
C LEU A 94 11.02 -3.46 2.85
N VAL A 95 10.84 -2.15 2.72
CA VAL A 95 9.61 -1.48 3.17
C VAL A 95 8.43 -1.90 2.29
N LEU A 96 8.64 -2.00 0.97
CA LEU A 96 7.63 -2.49 0.05
C LEU A 96 7.21 -3.93 0.38
N GLU A 97 8.17 -4.84 0.58
CA GLU A 97 7.89 -6.23 0.96
C GLU A 97 7.15 -6.33 2.32
N CYS A 98 7.51 -5.49 3.29
CA CYS A 98 6.78 -5.39 4.56
C CYS A 98 5.33 -4.94 4.35
N TYR A 99 5.10 -3.92 3.52
CA TYR A 99 3.76 -3.44 3.21
C TYR A 99 2.95 -4.50 2.47
N GLU A 100 3.51 -5.13 1.44
CA GLU A 100 2.84 -6.22 0.74
C GLU A 100 2.49 -7.36 1.69
N SER A 101 3.41 -7.79 2.55
CA SER A 101 3.16 -8.85 3.53
C SER A 101 2.02 -8.51 4.48
N LEU A 102 1.95 -7.27 4.98
CA LEU A 102 0.86 -6.82 5.83
C LEU A 102 -0.48 -6.81 5.08
N LEU A 103 -0.49 -6.36 3.82
CA LEU A 103 -1.69 -6.36 2.99
C LEU A 103 -2.16 -7.78 2.72
N TYR A 104 -1.26 -8.70 2.35
CA TYR A 104 -1.58 -10.12 2.22
C TYR A 104 -2.23 -10.69 3.49
N GLN A 105 -1.82 -10.29 4.69
CA GLN A 105 -2.47 -10.75 5.93
C GLN A 105 -3.85 -10.12 6.19
N LEU A 106 -4.14 -8.96 5.62
CA LEU A 106 -5.43 -8.28 5.76
C LEU A 106 -6.46 -8.71 4.69
N ASP A 107 -5.97 -9.33 3.62
CA ASP A 107 -6.64 -9.50 2.33
C ASP A 107 -6.71 -10.97 1.88
N ASP A 108 -5.72 -11.81 2.20
CA ASP A 108 -5.64 -13.18 1.68
C ASP A 108 -5.54 -14.27 2.78
N ASN A 109 -6.37 -15.30 2.62
CA ASN A 109 -6.31 -16.71 3.04
C ASN A 109 -5.75 -17.20 4.41
N SER A 110 -5.29 -16.37 5.34
CA SER A 110 -5.01 -16.86 6.71
C SER A 110 -6.26 -16.96 7.59
N GLY A 111 -7.42 -16.49 7.11
CA GLY A 111 -8.69 -16.52 7.85
C GLY A 111 -9.97 -16.73 7.05
N ALA A 112 -9.92 -17.07 5.75
CA ALA A 112 -11.12 -17.47 5.01
C ALA A 112 -11.38 -18.98 5.17
N GLU A 113 -12.43 -19.37 5.89
CA GLU A 113 -13.01 -20.71 5.70
C GLU A 113 -13.78 -20.69 4.38
N VAL A 114 -13.18 -21.24 3.32
CA VAL A 114 -13.90 -21.57 2.08
C VAL A 114 -14.76 -22.81 2.31
N ASP A 115 -16.00 -22.82 1.80
CA ASP A 115 -16.81 -24.05 1.77
C ASP A 115 -16.11 -25.05 0.83
N ASP A 116 -15.85 -26.26 1.32
CA ASP A 116 -14.89 -27.22 0.76
C ASP A 116 -15.30 -27.77 -0.62
N VAL A 117 -16.50 -27.44 -1.09
CA VAL A 117 -17.06 -27.92 -2.36
C VAL A 117 -17.20 -26.85 -3.45
N PHE A 118 -17.32 -25.55 -3.10
CA PHE A 118 -17.72 -24.53 -4.08
C PHE A 118 -16.81 -23.31 -4.22
N SER A 119 -15.78 -23.17 -3.37
CA SER A 119 -14.93 -21.95 -3.37
C SER A 119 -15.73 -20.66 -3.10
N ASP A 120 -16.94 -20.79 -2.57
CA ASP A 120 -17.74 -19.66 -2.13
C ASP A 120 -17.19 -19.17 -0.78
N GLU A 121 -16.84 -17.88 -0.72
CA GLU A 121 -16.35 -17.24 0.49
C GLU A 121 -17.46 -17.17 1.55
N ILE A 122 -17.21 -17.74 2.74
CA ILE A 122 -18.13 -17.63 3.87
C ILE A 122 -17.81 -16.34 4.63
N PHE A 123 -18.34 -15.21 4.17
CA PHE A 123 -18.09 -13.87 4.76
C PHE A 123 -18.35 -13.78 6.28
N GLU A 124 -19.24 -14.60 6.84
CA GLU A 124 -19.50 -14.68 8.29
C GLU A 124 -18.31 -15.23 9.11
N LYS A 125 -17.42 -15.96 8.44
CA LYS A 125 -16.23 -16.58 9.01
C LYS A 125 -14.93 -15.98 8.50
N CYS A 126 -14.98 -15.22 7.41
CA CYS A 126 -13.83 -14.51 6.88
C CYS A 126 -13.39 -13.36 7.80
N THR A 127 -12.09 -13.25 8.01
CA THR A 127 -11.48 -12.14 8.79
C THR A 127 -11.09 -10.95 7.91
N TYR A 128 -11.81 -10.69 6.81
CA TYR A 128 -11.56 -9.51 5.99
C TYR A 128 -11.74 -8.23 6.81
N GLY A 129 -10.89 -7.23 6.53
CA GLY A 129 -11.10 -5.89 7.06
C GLY A 129 -12.39 -5.27 6.49
N GLN A 130 -13.43 -5.18 7.32
CA GLN A 130 -14.58 -4.34 7.02
C GLN A 130 -14.19 -2.87 7.13
N LEU A 131 -14.62 -2.06 6.17
CA LEU A 131 -14.43 -0.62 6.23
C LEU A 131 -15.50 0.02 7.10
N CYS A 132 -15.05 0.88 8.01
CA CYS A 132 -15.87 1.94 8.58
C CYS A 132 -15.98 3.14 7.62
N GLU A 133 -16.16 2.91 6.32
CA GLU A 133 -16.57 3.98 5.42
C GLU A 133 -17.99 4.38 5.82
N MET A 134 -18.21 5.66 6.10
CA MET A 134 -19.52 6.16 6.50
C MET A 134 -20.32 6.54 5.26
N GLY A 135 -21.53 6.01 5.15
CA GLY A 135 -22.52 6.42 4.18
C GLY A 135 -22.94 7.87 4.38
N THR A 136 -23.71 8.40 3.44
CA THR A 136 -24.27 9.76 3.54
C THR A 136 -25.28 9.91 4.68
N ASP A 137 -25.80 8.78 5.17
CA ASP A 137 -26.64 8.65 6.36
C ASP A 137 -25.85 8.62 7.67
N GLY A 138 -24.52 8.56 7.61
CA GLY A 138 -23.67 8.47 8.79
C GLY A 138 -23.62 7.08 9.40
N GLU A 139 -24.03 6.04 8.67
CA GLU A 139 -23.88 4.65 9.08
C GLU A 139 -22.69 4.00 8.36
N PRO A 140 -21.99 3.04 8.98
CA PRO A 140 -20.98 2.26 8.29
C PRO A 140 -21.58 1.54 7.07
N THR A 141 -20.93 1.67 5.92
CA THR A 141 -21.35 1.00 4.68
C THR A 141 -21.24 -0.52 4.75
N GLY A 142 -20.42 -1.05 5.67
CA GLY A 142 -20.21 -2.49 5.85
C GLY A 142 -19.46 -3.18 4.70
N ARG A 143 -19.02 -2.41 3.69
CA ARG A 143 -18.25 -2.92 2.56
C ARG A 143 -16.85 -3.35 2.99
N TYR A 144 -16.28 -4.28 2.24
CA TYR A 144 -14.97 -4.86 2.50
C TYR A 144 -13.87 -4.16 1.70
N LEU A 145 -12.66 -4.15 2.26
CA LEU A 145 -11.46 -3.78 1.51
C LEU A 145 -11.31 -4.71 0.31
N PHE A 146 -10.99 -4.12 -0.85
CA PHE A 146 -10.76 -4.87 -2.08
C PHE A 146 -9.30 -5.30 -2.17
N GLU A 147 -9.06 -6.45 -2.80
CA GLU A 147 -7.73 -7.01 -2.93
C GLU A 147 -6.84 -6.18 -3.86
N VAL A 148 -5.82 -5.53 -3.30
CA VAL A 148 -4.92 -4.62 -4.05
C VAL A 148 -3.46 -4.75 -3.62
N HIS A 149 -3.09 -5.86 -2.98
CA HIS A 149 -1.67 -6.17 -2.76
C HIS A 149 -0.90 -6.23 -4.10
N GLY A 150 0.41 -5.97 -4.05
CA GLY A 150 1.24 -5.88 -5.25
C GLY A 150 0.95 -4.68 -6.16
N LYS A 151 0.09 -3.74 -5.73
CA LYS A 151 -0.23 -2.52 -6.49
C LYS A 151 0.42 -1.26 -5.95
N ILE A 152 1.08 -1.35 -4.80
CA ILE A 152 1.94 -0.29 -4.29
C ILE A 152 3.32 -0.47 -4.95
N PRO A 153 3.97 0.58 -5.47
CA PRO A 153 3.45 1.94 -5.59
C PRO A 153 2.42 2.06 -6.73
N PHE A 154 1.41 2.91 -6.53
CA PHE A 154 0.36 3.13 -7.53
C PHE A 154 0.84 3.93 -8.74
N SER A 155 2.03 4.53 -8.67
CA SER A 155 2.61 5.36 -9.72
C SER A 155 3.63 4.60 -10.55
N ASN A 156 3.50 4.69 -11.88
CA ASN A 156 4.54 4.27 -12.83
C ASN A 156 5.69 5.31 -12.95
N LEU A 157 6.05 6.00 -11.87
CA LEU A 157 7.14 6.99 -11.92
C LEU A 157 8.46 6.35 -12.36
#